data_AF-A0A2E5AM66-F1
#
_entry.id   AF-A0A2E5AM66-F1
#
_cell.length_a   1.000
_cell.length_b   1.000
_cell.length_c   1.000
_cell.angle_alpha   90.00
_cell.angle_beta   90.00
_cell.angle_gamma   90.00
#
_symmetry.space_group_name_H-M   'P 1'
#
loop_
_entity.id
_entity.type
_entity.pdbx_description
1 polymer ?
#
loop_
_entity_poly.entity_id
_entity_poly.type
_entity_poly.pdbx_seq_one_letter_code
_entity_poly.pdbx_strand_id
1 'polypeptide(L)'
;MISIHPTDDQQPKNSSRPKRPNGLFVLFVLTLINAGSQLFTSISGVFSGRPDKSVFEAVKIENAKLINEIKNYGQDINEEWIDIIRQMEKITLASLENFQLFSLLLLLISSLGLYGAFKMFKGYKLGFHLYIAYSFLGLIQYYFVISPSEIPAFTLIANGSVSLFFILMYGRHLHWMKEN
;
A
#
# COMPACT_ATOMS: atom_id res chain seq x y z
N MET A 1 66.12 12.04 -32.95
CA MET A 1 65.49 12.46 -31.68
C MET A 1 63.98 12.45 -31.91
N ILE A 2 63.34 11.32 -31.61
CA ILE A 2 61.88 11.15 -31.85
C ILE A 2 61.18 11.60 -30.57
N SER A 3 60.44 12.71 -30.66
CA SER A 3 59.58 13.17 -29.58
C SER A 3 58.33 12.29 -29.57
N ILE A 4 58.19 11.49 -28.53
CA ILE A 4 57.03 10.62 -28.31
C ILE A 4 55.98 11.50 -27.64
N HIS A 5 54.93 11.86 -28.38
CA HIS A 5 53.73 12.48 -27.83
C HIS A 5 53.10 11.52 -26.81
N PRO A 6 52.84 11.94 -25.56
CA PRO A 6 52.01 11.16 -24.65
C PRO A 6 50.58 11.15 -25.19
N THR A 7 50.03 9.97 -25.41
CA THR A 7 48.65 9.77 -25.82
C THR A 7 47.69 10.25 -24.75
N ASP A 8 46.74 11.03 -25.22
CA ASP A 8 45.58 11.60 -24.57
C ASP A 8 44.96 10.69 -23.50
N ASP A 9 44.63 11.34 -22.38
CA ASP A 9 44.12 10.76 -21.16
C ASP A 9 42.86 9.92 -21.42
N GLN A 10 42.96 8.61 -21.20
CA GLN A 10 41.78 7.81 -20.88
C GLN A 10 41.32 8.15 -19.45
N GLN A 11 40.69 9.32 -19.28
CA GLN A 11 39.86 9.54 -18.12
C GLN A 11 38.69 8.55 -18.15
N PRO A 12 38.53 7.67 -17.15
CA PRO A 12 37.33 6.87 -17.04
C PRO A 12 36.15 7.84 -16.88
N LYS A 13 35.22 7.78 -17.84
CA LYS A 13 33.97 8.55 -17.85
C LYS A 13 33.20 8.26 -16.57
N ASN A 14 33.48 9.04 -15.53
CA ASN A 14 32.88 8.91 -14.23
C ASN A 14 31.42 9.32 -14.38
N SER A 15 30.54 8.34 -14.63
CA SER A 15 29.09 8.57 -14.69
C SER A 15 28.62 8.89 -13.28
N SER A 16 28.78 10.15 -12.87
CA SER A 16 28.56 10.67 -11.52
C SER A 16 27.07 10.77 -11.17
N ARG A 17 26.34 9.66 -11.29
CA ARG A 17 25.05 9.56 -10.62
C ARG A 17 25.32 9.36 -9.12
N PRO A 18 24.80 10.23 -8.24
CA PRO A 18 24.97 10.06 -6.81
C PRO A 18 24.47 8.67 -6.41
N LYS A 19 25.26 7.97 -5.58
CA LYS A 19 24.91 6.63 -5.09
C LYS A 19 23.51 6.66 -4.48
N ARG A 20 22.68 5.66 -4.80
CA ARG A 20 21.30 5.58 -4.30
C ARG A 20 21.32 5.56 -2.76
N PRO A 21 20.46 6.36 -2.08
CA PRO A 21 20.33 6.32 -0.64
C PRO A 21 19.86 4.94 -0.15
N ASN A 22 20.49 4.39 0.88
CA ASN A 22 20.08 3.12 1.49
C ASN A 22 18.64 3.18 2.04
N GLY A 23 18.23 4.33 2.59
CA GLY A 23 16.85 4.54 3.07
C GLY A 23 15.81 4.35 1.96
N LEU A 24 16.10 4.82 0.75
CA LEU A 24 15.22 4.63 -0.40
C LEU A 24 15.11 3.15 -0.81
N PHE A 25 16.19 2.37 -0.67
CA PHE A 25 16.17 0.93 -0.90
C PHE A 25 15.28 0.22 0.13
N VAL A 26 15.42 0.56 1.41
CA VAL A 26 14.58 -0.01 2.48
C VAL A 26 13.10 0.31 2.24
N LEU A 27 12.76 1.56 1.96
CA LEU A 27 11.38 1.97 1.67
C LEU A 27 10.81 1.23 0.45
N PHE A 28 11.62 1.07 -0.60
CA PHE A 28 11.22 0.31 -1.78
C PHE A 28 10.91 -1.15 -1.44
N VAL A 29 11.75 -1.82 -0.65
CA VAL A 29 11.49 -3.21 -0.22
C VAL A 29 10.24 -3.31 0.64
N LEU A 30 10.04 -2.39 1.60
CA LEU A 30 8.83 -2.37 2.43
C LEU A 30 7.55 -2.17 1.60
N THR A 31 7.61 -1.24 0.63
CA THR A 31 6.50 -1.03 -0.29
C THR A 31 6.26 -2.24 -1.19
N LEU A 32 7.33 -2.89 -1.66
CA LEU A 32 7.24 -4.09 -2.47
C LEU A 32 6.60 -5.25 -1.71
N ILE A 33 6.94 -5.44 -0.43
CA ILE A 33 6.31 -6.47 0.41
C ILE A 33 4.82 -6.16 0.58
N ASN A 34 4.47 -4.94 0.95
CA ASN A 34 3.08 -4.58 1.22
C ASN A 34 2.22 -4.58 -0.05
N ALA A 35 2.57 -3.75 -1.04
CA ALA A 35 1.80 -3.63 -2.28
C ALA A 35 1.96 -4.86 -3.18
N GLY A 36 3.09 -5.58 -3.12
CA GLY A 36 3.27 -6.83 -3.85
C GLY A 36 2.42 -7.97 -3.30
N SER A 37 2.26 -8.07 -1.98
CA SER A 37 1.33 -9.04 -1.37
C SER A 37 -0.12 -8.73 -1.77
N GLN A 38 -0.52 -7.45 -1.73
CA GLN A 38 -1.85 -7.02 -2.19
C GLN A 38 -2.06 -7.32 -3.68
N LEU A 39 -1.07 -7.03 -4.54
CA LEU A 39 -1.12 -7.33 -5.96
C LEU A 39 -1.34 -8.83 -6.19
N PHE A 40 -0.56 -9.68 -5.51
CA PHE A 40 -0.65 -11.13 -5.65
C PHE A 40 -2.04 -11.66 -5.27
N THR A 41 -2.58 -11.23 -4.12
CA THR A 41 -3.93 -11.60 -3.70
C THR A 41 -5.00 -11.07 -4.67
N SER A 42 -4.83 -9.86 -5.19
CA SER A 42 -5.77 -9.24 -6.12
C SER A 42 -5.83 -9.94 -7.47
N ILE A 43 -4.69 -10.38 -8.00
CA ILE A 43 -4.63 -11.18 -9.24
C ILE A 43 -5.49 -12.44 -9.07
N SER A 44 -5.25 -13.19 -7.98
CA SER A 44 -6.05 -14.37 -7.66
C SER A 44 -7.54 -14.04 -7.55
N GLY A 45 -7.87 -12.92 -6.88
CA GLY A 45 -9.25 -12.51 -6.66
C GLY A 45 -10.01 -12.10 -7.92
N VAL A 46 -9.35 -11.43 -8.88
CA VAL A 46 -9.98 -11.01 -10.15
C VAL A 46 -10.36 -12.22 -11.01
N PHE A 47 -9.51 -13.25 -11.04
CA PHE A 47 -9.77 -14.47 -11.83
C PHE A 47 -10.62 -15.51 -11.09
N SER A 48 -10.90 -15.29 -9.80
CA SER A 48 -11.74 -16.17 -9.00
C SER A 48 -13.21 -15.75 -9.04
N GLY A 49 -14.11 -16.72 -8.79
CA GLY A 49 -15.54 -16.47 -8.63
C GLY A 49 -15.87 -15.88 -7.25
N ARG A 50 -17.15 -15.56 -7.03
CA ARG A 50 -17.65 -15.13 -5.72
C ARG A 50 -17.30 -16.19 -4.66
N PRO A 51 -16.80 -15.80 -3.48
CA PRO A 51 -16.55 -16.73 -2.39
C PRO A 51 -17.81 -17.52 -1.99
N ASP A 52 -17.62 -18.75 -1.52
CA ASP A 52 -18.73 -19.61 -1.07
C ASP A 52 -19.41 -19.04 0.19
N LYS A 53 -20.69 -19.37 0.39
CA LYS A 53 -21.49 -18.95 1.56
C LYS A 53 -20.83 -19.35 2.88
N SER A 54 -20.10 -20.46 2.91
CA SER A 54 -19.33 -20.88 4.08
C SER A 54 -18.31 -19.83 4.54
N VAL A 55 -17.72 -19.05 3.61
CA VAL A 55 -16.78 -17.96 3.93
C VAL A 55 -17.51 -16.79 4.61
N PHE A 56 -18.71 -16.44 4.13
CA PHE A 56 -19.53 -15.39 4.76
C PHE A 56 -19.91 -15.76 6.19
N GLU A 57 -20.33 -17.00 6.43
CA GLU A 57 -20.67 -17.47 7.76
C GLU A 57 -19.44 -17.57 8.68
N ALA A 58 -18.27 -17.97 8.14
CA ALA A 58 -17.03 -17.97 8.90
C ALA A 58 -16.67 -16.57 9.42
N VAL A 59 -16.81 -15.52 8.58
CA VAL A 59 -16.58 -14.13 8.98
C VAL A 59 -17.52 -13.70 10.11
N LYS A 60 -18.80 -14.05 10.04
CA LYS A 60 -19.77 -13.73 11.10
C LYS A 60 -19.46 -14.45 12.41
N ILE A 61 -19.11 -15.74 12.32
CA ILE A 61 -18.75 -16.55 13.49
C ILE A 61 -17.48 -16.03 14.16
N GLU A 62 -16.46 -15.67 13.37
CA GLU A 62 -15.21 -15.11 13.88
C GLU A 62 -15.43 -13.76 14.57
N ASN A 63 -16.20 -12.86 13.95
CA ASN A 63 -16.55 -11.58 14.58
C ASN A 63 -17.38 -11.76 15.86
N ALA A 64 -18.35 -12.68 15.88
CA ALA A 64 -19.12 -12.99 17.08
C ALA A 64 -18.22 -13.54 18.22
N LYS A 65 -17.21 -14.36 17.89
CA LYS A 65 -16.21 -14.82 18.86
C LYS A 65 -15.38 -13.66 19.40
N LEU A 66 -14.86 -12.79 18.54
CA LEU A 66 -14.09 -11.60 18.95
C LEU A 66 -14.90 -10.70 19.89
N ILE A 67 -16.17 -10.45 19.58
CA ILE A 67 -17.07 -9.67 20.44
C ILE A 67 -17.27 -10.35 21.81
N ASN A 68 -17.48 -11.67 21.83
CA ASN A 68 -17.67 -12.40 23.08
C ASN A 68 -16.40 -12.43 23.94
N GLU A 69 -15.24 -12.62 23.31
CA GLU A 69 -13.94 -12.56 24.01
C GLU A 69 -13.74 -11.20 24.67
N ILE A 70 -13.97 -10.12 23.92
CA ILE A 70 -13.83 -8.76 24.43
C ILE A 70 -14.79 -8.49 25.60
N LYS A 71 -16.05 -8.93 25.50
CA LYS A 71 -17.00 -8.81 26.61
C LYS A 71 -16.55 -9.55 27.88
N ASN A 72 -15.80 -10.64 27.72
CA ASN A 72 -15.28 -11.43 28.83
C ASN A 72 -14.02 -10.80 29.49
N TYR A 73 -13.31 -9.89 28.81
CA TYR A 73 -12.10 -9.24 29.33
C TYR A 73 -12.36 -8.09 30.34
N GLY A 74 -13.61 -7.65 30.52
CA GLY A 74 -14.00 -6.74 31.60
C GLY A 74 -15.19 -5.84 31.25
N GLN A 75 -15.93 -5.36 32.27
CA GLN A 75 -17.08 -4.44 32.12
C GLN A 75 -16.70 -3.05 31.58
N ASP A 76 -15.40 -2.70 31.58
CA ASP A 76 -14.90 -1.38 31.15
C ASP A 76 -14.55 -1.30 29.66
N ILE A 77 -14.73 -2.39 28.88
CA ILE A 77 -14.58 -2.30 27.44
C ILE A 77 -15.84 -1.67 26.84
N ASN A 78 -15.70 -0.40 26.46
CA ASN A 78 -16.75 0.42 25.87
C ASN A 78 -17.37 -0.23 24.61
N GLU A 79 -18.69 -0.05 24.44
CA GLU A 79 -19.46 -0.39 23.23
C GLU A 79 -18.77 0.07 21.93
N GLU A 80 -17.93 1.11 22.00
CA GLU A 80 -17.09 1.62 20.91
C GLU A 80 -16.22 0.54 20.24
N TRP A 81 -15.57 -0.35 21.02
CA TRP A 81 -14.73 -1.42 20.45
C TRP A 81 -15.56 -2.48 19.75
N ILE A 82 -16.74 -2.79 20.30
CA ILE A 82 -17.69 -3.72 19.69
C ILE A 82 -18.21 -3.14 18.37
N ASP A 83 -18.49 -1.85 18.32
CA ASP A 83 -18.94 -1.16 17.12
C ASP A 83 -17.85 -1.10 16.04
N ILE A 84 -16.58 -0.90 16.40
CA ILE A 84 -15.46 -1.01 15.45
C ILE A 84 -15.42 -2.40 14.81
N ILE A 85 -15.58 -3.46 15.61
CA ILE A 85 -15.56 -4.85 15.10
C ILE A 85 -16.73 -5.09 14.16
N ARG A 86 -17.94 -4.66 14.53
CA ARG A 86 -19.13 -4.77 13.66
C ARG A 86 -18.95 -4.02 12.34
N GLN A 87 -18.33 -2.83 12.38
CA GLN A 87 -18.04 -2.07 11.17
C GLN A 87 -16.99 -2.77 10.29
N MET A 88 -15.95 -3.38 10.89
CA MET A 88 -14.98 -4.19 10.16
C MET A 88 -15.62 -5.45 9.55
N GLU A 89 -16.56 -6.09 10.24
CA GLU A 89 -17.36 -7.19 9.69
C GLU A 89 -18.11 -6.72 8.43
N LYS A 90 -18.82 -5.58 8.50
CA LYS A 90 -19.55 -5.02 7.37
C LYS A 90 -18.63 -4.72 6.17
N ILE A 91 -17.47 -4.10 6.40
CA ILE A 91 -16.47 -3.85 5.35
C ILE A 91 -16.05 -5.17 4.69
N THR A 92 -15.80 -6.20 5.50
CA THR A 92 -15.34 -7.51 5.02
C THR A 92 -16.43 -8.18 4.19
N LEU A 93 -17.66 -8.24 4.70
CA LEU A 93 -18.80 -8.83 3.99
C LEU A 93 -19.11 -8.07 2.68
N ALA A 94 -19.08 -6.74 2.70
CA ALA A 94 -19.29 -5.92 1.50
C ALA A 94 -18.19 -6.14 0.45
N SER A 95 -16.94 -6.32 0.90
CA SER A 95 -15.80 -6.64 0.04
C SER A 95 -15.92 -8.04 -0.55
N LEU A 96 -16.41 -9.03 0.21
CA LEU A 96 -16.67 -10.40 -0.29
C LEU A 96 -17.87 -10.46 -1.23
N GLU A 97 -18.92 -9.67 -0.99
CA GLU A 97 -20.06 -9.55 -1.89
C GLU A 97 -19.67 -8.96 -3.24
N ASN A 98 -18.83 -7.93 -3.21
CA ASN A 98 -18.30 -7.26 -4.40
C ASN A 98 -16.89 -7.75 -4.77
N PHE A 99 -16.58 -9.02 -4.49
CA PHE A 99 -15.20 -9.54 -4.49
C PHE A 99 -14.42 -9.27 -5.78
N GLN A 100 -15.03 -9.44 -6.94
CA GLN A 100 -14.36 -9.20 -8.22
C GLN A 100 -14.06 -7.71 -8.43
N LEU A 101 -15.01 -6.83 -8.12
CA LEU A 101 -14.83 -5.39 -8.22
C LEU A 101 -13.76 -4.92 -7.23
N PHE A 102 -13.84 -5.36 -5.98
CA PHE A 102 -12.88 -5.02 -4.94
C PHE A 102 -11.47 -5.52 -5.30
N SER A 103 -11.35 -6.76 -5.80
CA SER A 103 -10.08 -7.31 -6.28
C SER A 103 -9.53 -6.54 -7.48
N LEU A 104 -10.37 -6.09 -8.40
CA LEU A 104 -9.94 -5.28 -9.54
C LEU A 104 -9.44 -3.90 -9.10
N LEU A 105 -10.14 -3.25 -8.18
CA LEU A 105 -9.70 -1.98 -7.60
C LEU A 105 -8.35 -2.16 -6.90
N LEU A 106 -8.22 -3.19 -6.05
CA LEU A 106 -6.98 -3.47 -5.34
C LEU A 106 -5.84 -3.81 -6.29
N LEU A 107 -6.11 -4.52 -7.40
CA LEU A 107 -5.14 -4.80 -8.46
C LEU A 107 -4.63 -3.51 -9.11
N LEU A 108 -5.53 -2.61 -9.50
CA LEU A 108 -5.17 -1.34 -10.16
C LEU A 108 -4.40 -0.42 -9.20
N ILE A 109 -4.87 -0.31 -7.97
CA ILE A 109 -4.26 0.53 -6.92
C ILE A 109 -2.86 -0.02 -6.59
N SER A 110 -2.73 -1.30 -6.27
CA SER A 110 -1.42 -1.91 -5.96
C SER A 110 -0.45 -1.86 -7.13
N SER A 111 -0.92 -2.02 -8.37
CA SER A 111 -0.10 -1.83 -9.58
C SER A 111 0.43 -0.40 -9.68
N LEU A 112 -0.42 0.60 -9.42
CA LEU A 112 -0.02 2.02 -9.41
C LEU A 112 1.02 2.30 -8.32
N GLY A 113 0.81 1.77 -7.11
CA GLY A 113 1.74 1.91 -5.99
C GLY A 113 3.11 1.30 -6.28
N LEU A 114 3.13 0.07 -6.83
CA LEU A 114 4.37 -0.61 -7.22
C LEU A 114 5.09 0.10 -8.37
N TYR A 115 4.35 0.55 -9.38
CA TYR A 115 4.92 1.31 -10.48
C TYR A 115 5.51 2.64 -10.00
N GLY A 116 4.80 3.36 -9.12
CA GLY A 116 5.30 4.57 -8.46
C GLY A 116 6.59 4.31 -7.66
N ALA A 117 6.59 3.27 -6.82
CA ALA A 117 7.76 2.86 -6.04
C ALA A 117 8.96 2.48 -6.93
N PHE A 118 8.71 1.75 -8.02
CA PHE A 118 9.74 1.38 -8.98
C PHE A 118 10.32 2.61 -9.71
N LYS A 119 9.48 3.58 -10.07
CA LYS A 119 9.94 4.85 -10.65
C LYS A 119 10.78 5.67 -9.66
N MET A 120 10.38 5.73 -8.39
CA MET A 120 11.19 6.34 -7.34
C MET A 120 12.53 5.62 -7.15
N PHE A 121 12.53 4.29 -7.19
CA PHE A 121 13.74 3.48 -7.11
C PHE A 121 14.73 3.73 -8.27
N LYS A 122 14.19 4.02 -9.47
CA LYS A 122 14.96 4.48 -10.64
C LYS A 122 15.39 5.95 -10.56
N GLY A 123 14.88 6.71 -9.59
CA GLY A 123 15.25 8.10 -9.35
C GLY A 123 14.38 9.13 -10.06
N TYR A 124 13.13 8.81 -10.38
CA TYR A 124 12.20 9.73 -11.05
C TYR A 124 11.20 10.35 -10.06
N LYS A 125 11.07 11.68 -10.04
CA LYS A 125 10.09 12.40 -9.20
C LYS A 125 8.63 12.06 -9.53
N LEU A 126 8.33 11.69 -10.78
CA LEU A 126 6.99 11.22 -11.17
C LEU A 126 6.52 10.04 -10.29
N GLY A 127 7.43 9.16 -9.89
CA GLY A 127 7.10 8.02 -9.03
C GLY A 127 6.55 8.44 -7.66
N PHE A 128 7.00 9.57 -7.13
CA PHE A 128 6.51 10.11 -5.86
C PHE A 128 5.07 10.59 -5.96
N HIS A 129 4.72 11.26 -7.05
CA HIS A 129 3.35 11.73 -7.29
C HIS A 129 2.38 10.55 -7.50
N LEU A 130 2.84 9.51 -8.22
CA LEU A 130 2.07 8.28 -8.38
C LEU A 130 1.88 7.56 -7.05
N TYR A 131 2.89 7.58 -6.17
CA TYR A 131 2.77 7.01 -4.83
C TYR A 131 1.76 7.78 -3.96
N ILE A 132 1.75 9.11 -4.02
CA ILE A 132 0.73 9.93 -3.34
C ILE A 132 -0.66 9.58 -3.86
N ALA A 133 -0.85 9.50 -5.18
CA ALA A 133 -2.12 9.11 -5.78
C ALA A 133 -2.57 7.71 -5.33
N TYR A 134 -1.64 6.74 -5.32
CA TYR A 134 -1.86 5.40 -4.76
C TYR A 134 -2.33 5.46 -3.30
N SER A 135 -1.66 6.24 -2.45
CA SER A 135 -2.04 6.39 -1.04
C SER A 135 -3.44 6.94 -0.87
N PHE A 136 -3.83 7.97 -1.64
CA PHE A 136 -5.19 8.50 -1.60
C PHE A 136 -6.22 7.49 -2.11
N LEU A 137 -5.92 6.78 -3.21
CA LEU A 137 -6.80 5.73 -3.74
C LEU A 137 -7.00 4.60 -2.72
N GLY A 138 -5.95 4.19 -2.01
CA GLY A 138 -6.03 3.19 -0.95
C GLY A 138 -6.92 3.60 0.24
N LEU A 139 -7.05 4.91 0.52
CA LEU A 139 -7.98 5.40 1.55
C LEU A 139 -9.42 5.38 1.07
N ILE A 140 -9.65 5.69 -0.20
CA ILE A 140 -11.01 5.79 -0.74
C ILE A 140 -11.56 4.47 -1.31
N GLN A 141 -10.74 3.42 -1.43
CA GLN A 141 -11.14 2.17 -2.08
C GLN A 141 -12.38 1.52 -1.43
N TYR A 142 -12.53 1.62 -0.11
CA TYR A 142 -13.68 1.02 0.59
C TYR A 142 -15.00 1.71 0.22
N TYR A 143 -14.97 3.00 -0.12
CA TYR A 143 -16.17 3.77 -0.49
C TYR A 143 -16.81 3.29 -1.80
N PHE A 144 -16.11 2.48 -2.60
CA PHE A 144 -16.68 1.87 -3.80
C PHE A 144 -17.56 0.65 -3.51
N VAL A 145 -17.46 0.07 -2.31
CA VAL A 145 -18.18 -1.16 -1.94
C VAL A 145 -19.08 -0.98 -0.72
N ILE A 146 -18.85 0.02 0.12
CA ILE A 146 -19.64 0.28 1.33
C ILE A 146 -19.90 1.77 1.53
N SER A 147 -21.00 2.10 2.21
CA SER A 147 -21.38 3.48 2.53
C SER A 147 -20.33 4.17 3.44
N PRO A 148 -20.03 5.47 3.22
CA PRO A 148 -19.16 6.27 4.09
C PRO A 148 -19.45 6.16 5.58
N SER A 149 -20.72 6.06 5.96
CA SER A 149 -21.17 6.04 7.36
C SER A 149 -20.82 4.74 8.10
N GLU A 150 -20.47 3.68 7.38
CA GLU A 150 -20.16 2.37 7.95
C GLU A 150 -18.65 2.11 8.06
N ILE A 151 -17.83 3.02 7.54
CA ILE A 151 -16.37 2.90 7.61
C ILE A 151 -15.90 3.50 8.95
N PRO A 152 -15.18 2.73 9.79
CA PRO A 152 -14.62 3.27 11.01
C PRO A 152 -13.66 4.42 10.73
N ALA A 153 -13.85 5.55 11.40
CA ALA A 153 -12.91 6.67 11.33
C ALA A 153 -11.49 6.23 11.74
N PHE A 154 -11.39 5.32 12.70
CA PHE A 154 -10.12 4.70 13.11
C PHE A 154 -9.37 4.07 11.93
N THR A 155 -10.06 3.32 11.06
CA THR A 155 -9.45 2.67 9.88
C THR A 155 -8.85 3.71 8.92
N LEU A 156 -9.56 4.81 8.68
CA LEU A 156 -9.09 5.89 7.82
C LEU A 156 -7.88 6.61 8.43
N ILE A 157 -7.94 6.92 9.72
CA ILE A 157 -6.85 7.59 10.44
C ILE A 157 -5.60 6.71 10.48
N ALA A 158 -5.75 5.41 10.78
CA ALA A 158 -4.63 4.48 10.85
C ALA A 158 -3.95 4.32 9.48
N ASN A 159 -4.72 4.00 8.42
CA ASN A 159 -4.17 3.86 7.07
C ASN A 159 -3.61 5.18 6.54
N GLY A 160 -4.27 6.29 6.83
CA GLY A 160 -3.82 7.63 6.44
C GLY A 160 -2.51 8.02 7.10
N SER A 161 -2.37 7.71 8.39
CA SER A 161 -1.14 7.98 9.15
C SER A 161 0.05 7.17 8.64
N VAL A 162 -0.16 5.88 8.37
CA VAL A 162 0.89 5.01 7.78
C VAL A 162 1.27 5.52 6.39
N SER A 163 0.29 5.86 5.56
CA SER A 163 0.55 6.40 4.22
C SER A 163 1.32 7.72 4.27
N LEU A 164 0.90 8.65 5.14
CA LEU A 164 1.58 9.91 5.36
C LEU A 164 3.02 9.71 5.82
N PHE A 165 3.25 8.80 6.77
CA PHE A 165 4.58 8.45 7.22
C PHE A 165 5.49 8.01 6.07
N PHE A 166 5.01 7.11 5.21
CA PHE A 166 5.76 6.67 4.03
C PHE A 166 5.99 7.79 3.02
N ILE A 167 4.99 8.63 2.76
CA ILE A 167 5.12 9.80 1.88
C ILE A 167 6.21 10.75 2.41
N LEU A 168 6.23 11.05 3.71
CA LEU A 168 7.25 11.90 4.31
C LEU A 168 8.64 11.26 4.20
N MET A 169 8.76 9.95 4.43
CA MET A 169 10.02 9.23 4.29
C MET A 169 10.54 9.23 2.85
N TYR A 170 9.68 8.96 1.86
CA TYR A 170 10.05 9.08 0.45
C TYR A 170 10.37 10.54 0.06
N GLY A 171 9.64 11.50 0.62
CA GLY A 171 9.82 12.93 0.42
C GLY A 171 11.23 13.39 0.78
N ARG A 172 11.82 12.84 1.85
CA ARG A 172 13.21 13.13 2.25
C ARG A 172 14.24 12.77 1.19
N HIS A 173 13.92 11.86 0.28
CA HIS A 173 14.80 11.42 -0.80
C HIS A 173 14.53 12.13 -2.14
N LEU A 174 13.61 13.11 -2.19
CA LEU A 174 13.27 13.84 -3.42
C LEU A 174 14.43 14.61 -4.03
N HIS A 175 15.34 15.13 -3.21
CA HIS A 175 16.53 15.85 -3.69
C HIS A 175 17.47 14.97 -4.52
N TRP A 176 17.43 13.65 -4.31
CA TRP A 176 18.20 12.68 -5.10
C TRP A 176 17.51 12.33 -6.43
N MET A 177 16.18 12.53 -6.52
CA MET A 177 15.40 12.19 -7.70
C MET A 177 15.43 13.32 -8.74
N LYS A 178 15.44 12.93 -10.01
CA LYS A 178 15.43 13.86 -11.15
C LYS A 178 14.02 14.28 -11.52
N GLU A 179 13.87 15.54 -11.90
CA GLU A 179 12.72 16.02 -12.67
C GLU A 179 12.75 15.34 -14.03
N ASN A 180 11.64 14.70 -14.37
CA ASN A 180 11.56 13.82 -15.51
C ASN A 180 10.12 13.80 -16.00
#